data_AF-A0A672YCB5-F1
#
_entry.id   AF-A0A672YCB5-F1
#
_cell.length_a   1.000
_cell.length_b   1.000
_cell.length_c   1.000
_cell.angle_alpha   90.00
_cell.angle_beta   90.00
_cell.angle_gamma   90.00
#
_symmetry.space_group_name_H-M   'P 1'
#
loop_
_entity.id
_entity.type
_entity.pdbx_description
1 polymer ?
#
loop_
_entity_poly.entity_id
_entity_poly.type
_entity_poly.pdbx_seq_one_letter_code
_entity_poly.pdbx_strand_id
1 'polypeptide(L)'
;MWKNTCLTKVLDFVHHPALKTPAAFHEQIRSLERARAGNFLKHKLCSRPERSELVRMHILQETQAEPSLQATQMKLKRARLADDLNEKIAQRPGPMELVEKNILPVDSGVKEVINGTYHIIHIIYIYRLKIYILLYFYILYLFILNMQRNKTK
;
A
#
# COMPACT_ATOMS: atom_id res chain seq x y z
N MET A 1 -60.73 -1.03 20.97
CA MET A 1 -59.57 -0.10 21.00
C MET A 1 -58.71 -0.15 19.72
N TRP A 2 -59.30 -0.34 18.52
CA TRP A 2 -58.52 -0.57 17.27
C TRP A 2 -59.21 -0.04 15.99
N LYS A 3 -59.83 1.15 16.01
CA LYS A 3 -60.48 1.72 14.79
C LYS A 3 -59.97 3.09 14.34
N ASN A 4 -58.94 3.66 14.97
CA ASN A 4 -58.59 5.08 14.75
C ASN A 4 -57.20 5.29 14.12
N THR A 5 -56.41 4.24 13.94
CA THR A 5 -55.01 4.35 13.45
C THR A 5 -54.86 4.26 11.93
N CYS A 6 -55.89 3.81 11.22
CA CYS A 6 -55.87 3.66 9.75
C CYS A 6 -56.27 4.97 9.04
N LEU A 7 -57.23 5.71 9.59
CA LEU A 7 -57.74 6.96 9.03
C LEU A 7 -56.71 8.10 9.03
N THR A 8 -55.81 8.15 10.02
CA THR A 8 -54.77 9.18 10.10
C THR A 8 -53.65 8.97 9.07
N LYS A 9 -53.29 7.72 8.77
CA LYS A 9 -52.22 7.40 7.80
C LYS A 9 -52.60 7.63 6.34
N VAL A 10 -53.89 7.54 5.99
CA VAL A 10 -54.38 7.80 4.63
C VAL A 10 -54.43 9.32 4.34
N LEU A 11 -54.63 10.15 5.36
CA LEU A 11 -54.65 11.61 5.25
C LEU A 11 -53.28 12.21 4.88
N ASP A 12 -52.18 11.56 5.29
CA ASP A 12 -50.80 12.03 5.07
C ASP A 12 -50.37 12.00 3.60
N PHE A 13 -51.02 11.20 2.76
CA PHE A 13 -50.49 10.92 1.41
C PHE A 13 -50.85 11.97 0.36
N VAL A 14 -51.97 12.69 0.46
CA VAL A 14 -52.37 13.67 -0.59
C VAL A 14 -53.23 14.86 -0.08
N HIS A 15 -53.92 14.78 1.06
CA HIS A 15 -55.10 15.64 1.27
C HIS A 15 -55.14 16.49 2.56
N HIS A 16 -54.01 16.69 3.25
CA HIS A 16 -53.93 17.66 4.34
C HIS A 16 -52.67 18.50 4.25
N PRO A 17 -52.75 19.78 3.84
CA PRO A 17 -51.69 20.72 4.20
C PRO A 17 -51.57 20.70 5.74
N ALA A 18 -50.32 20.69 6.23
CA ALA A 18 -49.99 20.46 7.64
C ALA A 18 -51.03 21.09 8.59
N LEU A 19 -51.72 20.24 9.36
CA LEU A 19 -52.79 20.58 10.33
C LEU A 19 -52.38 21.62 11.40
N LYS A 20 -51.12 22.06 11.37
CA LYS A 20 -50.55 23.12 12.21
C LYS A 20 -50.76 24.54 11.64
N THR A 21 -51.19 24.66 10.39
CA THR A 21 -51.36 25.95 9.70
C THR A 21 -52.84 26.23 9.44
N PRO A 22 -53.34 27.45 9.70
CA PRO A 22 -54.77 27.74 9.51
C PRO A 22 -55.20 27.63 8.04
N ALA A 23 -56.42 27.12 7.81
CA ALA A 23 -56.92 26.77 6.47
C ALA A 23 -56.88 27.91 5.45
N ALA A 24 -57.11 29.14 5.91
CA ALA A 24 -57.09 30.35 5.10
C ALA A 24 -55.72 30.66 4.47
N PHE A 25 -54.62 30.17 5.06
CA PHE A 25 -53.25 30.51 4.63
C PHE A 25 -52.59 29.43 3.78
N HIS A 26 -53.22 28.27 3.55
CA HIS A 26 -52.59 27.16 2.83
C HIS A 26 -52.14 27.52 1.41
N GLU A 27 -52.89 28.33 0.68
CA GLU A 27 -52.51 28.76 -0.66
C GLU A 27 -51.30 29.69 -0.67
N GLN A 28 -51.27 30.64 0.28
CA GLN A 28 -50.15 31.56 0.45
C GLN A 28 -48.88 30.81 0.88
N ILE A 29 -49.01 29.85 1.80
CA ILE A 29 -47.91 29.00 2.25
C ILE A 29 -47.38 28.16 1.08
N ARG A 30 -48.25 27.49 0.31
CA ARG A 30 -47.82 26.73 -0.88
C ARG A 30 -47.14 27.62 -1.92
N SER A 31 -47.67 28.81 -2.15
CA SER A 31 -47.09 29.78 -3.09
C SER A 31 -45.70 30.22 -2.63
N LEU A 32 -45.54 30.53 -1.35
CA LEU A 32 -44.29 30.95 -0.73
C LEU A 32 -43.26 29.80 -0.68
N GLU A 33 -43.67 28.58 -0.38
CA GLU A 33 -42.82 27.38 -0.45
C GLU A 33 -42.35 27.11 -1.88
N ARG A 34 -43.25 27.23 -2.87
CA ARG A 34 -42.90 27.11 -4.28
C ARG A 34 -41.93 28.22 -4.71
N ALA A 35 -42.16 29.46 -4.28
CA ALA A 35 -41.26 30.58 -4.57
C ALA A 35 -39.88 30.39 -3.93
N ARG A 36 -39.82 29.91 -2.67
CA ARG A 36 -38.58 29.55 -1.98
C ARG A 36 -37.84 28.44 -2.72
N ALA A 37 -38.52 27.36 -3.08
CA ALA A 37 -37.93 26.25 -3.85
C ALA A 37 -37.44 26.73 -5.22
N GLY A 38 -38.22 27.57 -5.91
CA GLY A 38 -37.84 28.16 -7.19
C GLY A 38 -36.59 29.03 -7.08
N ASN A 39 -36.50 29.90 -6.07
CA ASN A 39 -35.33 30.74 -5.83
C ASN A 39 -34.09 29.91 -5.48
N PHE A 40 -34.25 28.88 -4.64
CA PHE A 40 -33.17 27.96 -4.30
C PHE A 40 -32.63 27.20 -5.52
N LEU A 41 -33.52 26.66 -6.36
CA LEU A 41 -33.13 25.96 -7.58
C LEU A 41 -32.43 26.89 -8.58
N LYS A 42 -32.91 28.12 -8.76
CA LYS A 42 -32.25 29.13 -9.61
C LYS A 42 -30.79 29.35 -9.17
N HIS A 43 -30.56 29.56 -7.87
CA HIS A 43 -29.21 29.70 -7.35
C HIS A 43 -28.34 28.47 -7.60
N LYS A 44 -28.88 27.25 -7.38
CA LYS A 44 -28.15 25.99 -7.63
C LYS A 44 -27.84 25.71 -9.10
N LEU A 45 -28.70 26.17 -10.01
CA LEU A 45 -28.44 26.08 -11.45
C LEU A 45 -27.29 26.99 -11.88
N CYS A 46 -27.21 28.21 -11.34
CA CYS A 46 -26.10 29.13 -11.61
C CYS A 46 -24.76 28.59 -11.10
N SER A 47 -24.77 27.92 -9.94
CA SER A 47 -23.56 27.34 -9.34
C SER A 47 -23.35 25.87 -9.74
N ARG A 48 -23.90 25.39 -10.86
CA ARG A 48 -23.84 23.97 -11.24
C ARG A 48 -22.42 23.62 -11.75
N PRO A 49 -21.72 22.67 -11.12
CA PRO A 49 -20.41 22.22 -11.59
C PRO A 49 -20.49 21.57 -12.98
N GLU A 50 -19.40 21.70 -13.74
CA GLU A 50 -19.26 21.03 -15.04
C GLU A 50 -18.99 19.51 -14.84
N ARG A 51 -19.26 18.70 -15.88
CA ARG A 51 -18.98 17.26 -15.83
C ARG A 51 -17.50 16.98 -15.56
N SER A 52 -16.59 17.73 -16.20
CA SER A 52 -15.14 17.60 -16.03
C SER A 52 -14.70 17.75 -14.57
N GLU A 53 -15.29 18.69 -13.85
CA GLU A 53 -15.02 18.92 -12.43
C GLU A 53 -15.52 17.78 -11.54
N LEU A 54 -16.74 17.28 -11.79
CA LEU A 54 -17.28 16.12 -11.07
C LEU A 54 -16.43 14.86 -11.28
N VAL A 55 -15.88 14.70 -12.49
CA VAL A 55 -14.95 13.63 -12.84
C VAL A 55 -13.62 13.79 -12.11
N ARG A 56 -13.02 14.98 -12.11
CA ARG A 56 -11.79 15.31 -11.38
C ARG A 56 -11.93 15.04 -9.87
N MET A 57 -13.10 15.33 -9.32
CA MET A 57 -13.44 15.06 -7.92
C MET A 57 -13.78 13.58 -7.63
N HIS A 58 -13.72 12.70 -8.63
CA HIS A 58 -14.09 11.28 -8.54
C HIS A 58 -15.55 11.02 -8.13
N ILE A 59 -16.45 11.98 -8.38
CA ILE A 59 -17.91 11.80 -8.20
C ILE A 59 -18.48 11.05 -9.40
N LEU A 60 -18.11 11.47 -10.61
CA LEU A 60 -18.46 10.78 -11.86
C LEU A 60 -17.26 9.98 -12.39
N GLN A 61 -17.54 8.92 -13.15
CA GLN A 61 -16.49 8.12 -13.79
C GLN A 61 -16.03 8.76 -15.11
N GLU A 62 -14.74 8.60 -15.41
CA GLU A 62 -14.10 8.96 -16.69
C GLU A 62 -14.50 8.00 -17.81
N THR A 63 -15.79 7.94 -18.13
CA THR A 63 -16.29 7.02 -19.16
C THR A 63 -17.31 7.68 -20.07
N GLN A 64 -17.24 7.34 -21.36
CA GLN A 64 -18.25 7.69 -22.37
C GLN A 64 -19.35 6.63 -22.49
N ALA A 65 -19.35 5.62 -21.62
CA ALA A 65 -20.33 4.54 -21.62
C ALA A 65 -21.67 5.03 -21.06
N GLU A 66 -22.74 4.42 -21.57
CA GLU A 66 -24.11 4.70 -21.17
C GLU A 66 -24.29 4.44 -19.65
N PRO A 67 -25.09 5.27 -18.94
CA PRO A 67 -25.22 5.22 -17.47
C PRO A 67 -25.55 3.85 -16.88
N SER A 68 -26.35 3.02 -17.55
CA SER A 68 -26.72 1.69 -17.06
C SER A 68 -25.53 0.71 -17.03
N LEU A 69 -24.53 0.89 -17.91
CA LEU A 69 -23.37 0.01 -18.02
C LEU A 69 -22.19 0.42 -17.13
N GLN A 70 -22.15 1.66 -16.64
CA GLN A 70 -20.99 2.20 -15.93
C GLN A 70 -20.62 1.38 -14.68
N ALA A 71 -21.64 0.93 -13.91
CA ALA A 71 -21.43 0.13 -12.71
C ALA A 71 -20.74 -1.21 -13.03
N THR A 72 -21.24 -1.91 -14.06
CA THR A 72 -20.69 -3.20 -14.51
C THR A 72 -19.29 -3.03 -15.08
N GLN A 73 -19.05 -1.98 -15.88
CA GLN A 73 -17.72 -1.68 -16.41
C GLN A 73 -16.71 -1.39 -15.29
N MET A 74 -17.10 -0.64 -14.26
CA MET A 74 -16.22 -0.36 -13.12
C MET A 74 -15.88 -1.64 -12.36
N LYS A 75 -16.85 -2.53 -12.17
CA LYS A 75 -16.62 -3.85 -11.55
C LYS A 75 -15.62 -4.68 -12.35
N LEU A 76 -15.76 -4.71 -13.67
CA LEU A 76 -14.83 -5.41 -14.55
C LEU A 76 -13.43 -4.80 -14.52
N LYS A 77 -13.31 -3.47 -14.58
CA LYS A 77 -12.03 -2.76 -14.49
C LYS A 77 -11.32 -3.08 -13.16
N ARG A 78 -12.05 -3.08 -12.05
CA ARG A 78 -11.50 -3.43 -10.72
C ARG A 78 -11.06 -4.89 -10.64
N ALA A 79 -11.83 -5.82 -11.18
CA ALA A 79 -11.47 -7.24 -11.18
C ALA A 79 -10.17 -7.47 -11.97
N ARG A 80 -10.08 -6.95 -13.20
CA ARG A 80 -8.86 -7.04 -14.01
C ARG A 80 -7.63 -6.47 -13.31
N LEU A 81 -7.78 -5.28 -12.72
CA LEU A 81 -6.68 -4.67 -11.95
C LEU A 81 -6.27 -5.52 -10.75
N ALA A 82 -7.21 -6.16 -10.06
CA ALA A 82 -6.90 -7.04 -8.95
C ALA A 82 -6.13 -8.28 -9.41
N ASP A 83 -6.55 -8.90 -10.51
CA ASP A 83 -5.89 -10.07 -11.10
C ASP A 83 -4.46 -9.71 -11.56
N ASP A 84 -4.29 -8.60 -12.29
CA ASP A 84 -2.99 -8.09 -12.73
C ASP A 84 -2.05 -7.80 -11.55
N LEU A 85 -2.58 -7.22 -10.47
CA LEU A 85 -1.80 -6.93 -9.26
C LEU A 85 -1.41 -8.22 -8.54
N ASN A 86 -2.32 -9.20 -8.46
CA ASN A 86 -2.04 -10.49 -7.84
C ASN A 86 -0.90 -11.22 -8.55
N GLU A 87 -0.87 -11.22 -9.88
CA GLU A 87 0.23 -11.81 -10.65
C GLU A 87 1.56 -11.11 -10.34
N LYS A 88 1.57 -9.77 -10.33
CA LYS A 88 2.78 -8.97 -10.03
C LYS A 88 3.27 -9.16 -8.60
N ILE A 89 2.37 -9.32 -7.65
CA ILE A 89 2.70 -9.59 -6.25
C ILE A 89 3.25 -11.01 -6.10
N ALA A 90 2.71 -11.99 -6.81
CA ALA A 90 3.22 -13.36 -6.79
C ALA A 90 4.66 -13.45 -7.31
N GLN A 91 5.02 -12.61 -8.30
CA GLN A 91 6.37 -12.52 -8.86
C GLN A 91 7.26 -11.47 -8.15
N ARG A 92 6.93 -11.08 -6.92
CA ARG A 92 7.70 -10.07 -6.20
C ARG A 92 9.13 -10.57 -5.92
N PRO A 93 10.18 -9.87 -6.38
CA PRO A 93 11.57 -10.24 -6.12
C PRO A 93 11.88 -10.34 -4.63
N GLY A 94 12.67 -11.35 -4.25
CA GLY A 94 13.13 -11.50 -2.88
C GLY A 94 14.09 -10.36 -2.46
N PRO A 95 14.29 -10.16 -1.14
CA PRO A 95 15.22 -9.14 -0.64
C PRO A 95 16.66 -9.36 -1.12
N MET A 96 17.08 -10.61 -1.32
CA MET A 96 18.41 -10.93 -1.84
C MET A 96 18.60 -10.47 -3.30
N GLU A 97 17.56 -10.63 -4.14
CA GLU A 97 17.59 -10.18 -5.54
C GLU A 97 17.70 -8.64 -5.64
N LEU A 98 17.11 -7.92 -4.68
CA LEU A 98 17.19 -6.45 -4.63
C LEU A 98 18.58 -5.96 -4.20
N VAL A 99 19.26 -6.72 -3.34
CA VAL A 99 20.64 -6.47 -2.94
C VAL A 99 21.60 -6.71 -4.12
N GLU A 100 21.42 -7.82 -4.86
CA GLU A 100 22.22 -8.13 -6.05
C GLU A 100 22.07 -7.04 -7.13
N LYS A 101 20.85 -6.52 -7.30
CA LYS A 101 20.56 -5.41 -8.22
C LYS A 101 21.04 -4.03 -7.72
N ASN A 102 21.76 -3.98 -6.59
CA ASN A 102 22.26 -2.75 -5.96
C ASN A 102 21.17 -1.70 -5.63
N ILE A 103 19.92 -2.12 -5.48
CA ILE A 103 18.80 -1.26 -5.10
C ILE A 103 18.78 -1.09 -3.58
N LEU A 104 19.06 -2.17 -2.85
CA LEU A 104 19.23 -2.15 -1.40
C LEU A 104 20.71 -2.21 -1.03
N PRO A 105 21.22 -1.29 -0.20
CA PRO A 105 22.55 -1.43 0.34
C PRO A 105 22.59 -2.63 1.29
N VAL A 106 23.64 -3.46 1.18
CA VAL A 106 23.95 -4.43 2.24
C VAL A 106 24.32 -3.65 3.49
N ASP A 107 23.62 -3.93 4.60
CA ASP A 107 23.90 -3.37 5.92
C ASP A 107 25.40 -3.43 6.21
N SER A 108 25.99 -2.25 6.48
CA SER A 108 27.41 -2.08 6.75
C SER A 108 27.89 -2.97 7.89
N GLY A 109 27.06 -3.21 8.90
CA GLY A 109 27.37 -4.11 10.01
C GLY A 109 27.64 -5.55 9.58
N VAL A 110 26.91 -6.07 8.58
CA VAL A 110 27.14 -7.43 8.07
C VAL A 110 28.44 -7.49 7.30
N LYS A 111 28.75 -6.47 6.48
CA LYS A 111 30.02 -6.37 5.76
C LYS A 111 31.21 -6.32 6.70
N GLU A 112 31.13 -5.56 7.78
CA GLU A 112 32.20 -5.44 8.77
C GLU A 112 32.46 -6.74 9.52
N VAL A 113 31.40 -7.45 9.93
CA VAL A 113 31.52 -8.76 10.59
C VAL A 113 32.15 -9.79 9.65
N ILE A 114 31.71 -9.83 8.40
CA ILE A 114 32.27 -10.74 7.37
C ILE A 114 33.75 -10.43 7.14
N ASN A 115 34.11 -9.16 6.93
CA ASN A 115 35.49 -8.73 6.70
C ASN A 115 36.39 -9.04 7.91
N GLY A 116 35.90 -8.79 9.13
CA GLY A 116 36.60 -9.13 10.37
C GLY A 116 36.84 -10.64 10.50
N THR A 117 35.86 -11.45 10.13
CA THR A 117 35.97 -12.91 10.17
C THR A 117 37.03 -13.41 9.20
N TYR A 118 37.05 -12.91 7.96
CA TYR A 118 38.10 -13.25 6.98
C TYR A 118 39.49 -12.83 7.46
N HIS A 119 39.61 -11.65 8.09
CA HIS A 119 40.86 -11.16 8.62
C HIS A 119 41.39 -12.05 9.77
N ILE A 120 40.53 -12.46 10.70
CA ILE A 120 40.89 -13.37 11.80
C ILE A 120 41.34 -14.73 11.25
N ILE A 121 40.56 -15.31 10.33
CA ILE A 121 40.89 -16.59 9.69
C ILE A 121 42.26 -16.50 8.99
N HIS A 122 42.50 -15.45 8.23
CA HIS A 122 43.76 -15.23 7.52
C HIS A 122 44.94 -15.11 8.48
N ILE A 123 44.80 -14.37 9.57
CA ILE A 123 45.81 -14.25 10.63
C ILE A 123 46.12 -15.63 11.23
N ILE A 124 45.11 -16.43 11.56
CA ILE A 124 45.30 -17.78 12.10
C ILE A 124 46.09 -18.66 11.12
N TYR A 125 45.74 -18.63 9.83
CA TYR A 125 46.47 -19.38 8.80
C TYR A 125 47.93 -18.94 8.69
N ILE A 126 48.21 -17.64 8.75
CA ILE A 126 49.58 -17.11 8.73
C ILE A 126 50.38 -17.63 9.93
N TYR A 127 49.84 -17.50 11.14
CA TYR A 127 50.54 -17.97 12.35
C TYR A 127 50.78 -19.47 12.32
N ARG A 128 49.80 -20.24 11.87
CA ARG A 128 49.92 -21.68 11.73
C ARG A 128 51.03 -22.05 10.74
N LEU A 129 51.08 -21.41 9.57
CA LEU A 129 52.14 -21.63 8.58
C LEU A 129 53.52 -21.25 9.12
N LYS A 130 53.61 -20.12 9.83
CA LYS A 130 54.85 -19.63 10.45
C LYS A 130 55.40 -20.61 11.49
N ILE A 131 54.53 -21.22 12.29
CA ILE A 131 54.91 -22.27 13.25
C ILE A 131 55.50 -23.48 12.53
N TYR A 132 54.86 -23.97 11.46
CA TYR A 132 55.38 -25.13 10.71
C TYR A 132 56.75 -24.85 10.08
N ILE A 133 56.96 -23.64 9.55
CA ILE A 133 58.25 -23.23 8.98
C ILE A 133 59.34 -23.21 10.05
N LEU A 134 59.07 -22.60 11.20
CA LEU A 134 60.02 -22.55 12.31
C LEU A 134 60.34 -23.95 12.85
N LEU A 135 59.33 -24.80 12.97
CA LEU A 135 59.50 -26.18 13.38
C LEU A 135 60.39 -26.95 12.39
N TYR A 136 60.16 -26.78 11.08
CA TYR A 136 60.99 -27.40 10.06
C TYR A 136 62.46 -27.00 10.17
N PHE A 137 62.76 -25.70 10.30
CA PHE A 137 64.13 -25.22 10.51
C PHE A 137 64.76 -25.77 11.79
N TYR A 138 64.00 -25.86 12.88
CA TYR A 138 64.49 -26.43 14.13
C TYR A 138 64.84 -27.92 14.00
N ILE A 139 63.97 -28.71 13.37
CA ILE A 139 64.23 -30.13 13.11
C ILE A 139 65.44 -30.31 12.19
N LEU A 140 65.56 -29.48 11.14
CA LEU A 140 66.70 -29.51 10.24
C LEU A 140 68.02 -29.16 10.99
N TYR A 141 68.00 -28.14 11.84
CA TYR A 141 69.14 -27.78 12.68
C TYR A 141 69.57 -28.93 13.60
N LEU A 142 68.62 -29.59 14.29
CA LEU A 142 68.91 -30.77 15.11
C LEU A 142 69.47 -31.93 14.29
N PHE A 143 68.97 -32.14 13.07
CA PHE A 143 69.49 -33.16 12.16
C PHE A 143 70.94 -32.89 11.79
N ILE A 144 71.28 -31.66 11.41
CA ILE A 144 72.66 -31.25 11.09
C ILE A 144 73.59 -31.42 12.30
N LEU A 145 73.17 -31.04 13.51
CA LEU A 145 73.97 -31.24 14.72
C LEU A 145 74.22 -32.73 15.02
N ASN A 146 73.23 -33.60 14.83
CA ASN A 146 73.42 -35.04 15.00
C ASN A 146 74.39 -35.62 13.96
N MET A 147 74.36 -35.13 12.72
CA MET A 147 75.31 -35.52 11.67
C MET A 147 76.76 -35.14 12.00
N GLN A 148 76.99 -33.97 12.61
CA GLN A 148 78.33 -33.57 13.07
C GLN A 148 78.79 -34.44 14.25
N ARG A 149 77.90 -34.74 15.20
CA ARG A 149 78.22 -35.55 16.40
C ARG A 149 78.60 -37.00 16.06
N ASN A 150 78.04 -37.60 15.01
CA ASN A 150 78.37 -38.95 14.54
C ASN A 150 79.67 -39.03 13.73
N LYS A 151 80.26 -37.90 13.31
CA LYS A 151 81.58 -37.88 12.64
C LYS A 151 82.76 -37.73 13.62
N THR A 152 82.48 -37.29 14.86
CA THR A 152 83.50 -37.03 15.90
C THR A 152 83.61 -38.16 16.95
N LYS A 153 82.93 -39.28 16.74
CA LYS A 153 83.14 -40.56 17.46
C LYS A 153 83.73 -41.57 16.49
#